data_AF-A0A372JA98-F1
#
_entry.id   AF-A0A372JA98-F1
#
_cell.length_a   1.000
_cell.length_b   1.000
_cell.length_c   1.000
_cell.angle_alpha   90.00
_cell.angle_beta   90.00
_cell.angle_gamma   90.00
#
_symmetry.space_group_name_H-M   'P 1'
#
loop_
_entity.id
_entity.type
_entity.pdbx_description
1 polymer ?
#
loop_
_entity_poly.entity_id
_entity_poly.type
_entity_poly.pdbx_seq_one_letter_code
_entity_poly.pdbx_strand_id
1 'polypeptide(L)'
;MTTPRTKREERMLTAVQAEVPGRYATRRGRRNLVRAGIACLALFYVSAVVCWALAPSDTAMYVTFACDGLGLLAGGFVLGRMVVVTRGTTRLPDHLLDERQAAEKLRAHSTAHRLTVLLLFVALFGIELGMRSDVRSPSAAVVVTFGALLVTVASLPLLVSTWRMPDPVPDEDDA
;
A
#
# COMPACT_ATOMS: atom_id res chain seq x y z
N MET A 1 -28.22 5.27 24.36
CA MET A 1 -27.16 6.21 24.78
C MET A 1 -26.17 6.34 23.65
N THR A 2 -26.21 7.45 22.91
CA THR A 2 -25.22 7.76 21.87
C THR A 2 -24.07 8.52 22.52
N THR A 3 -22.90 7.90 22.62
CA THR A 3 -21.66 8.56 23.03
C THR A 3 -21.41 9.77 22.12
N PRO A 4 -21.02 10.94 22.66
CA PRO A 4 -20.78 12.13 21.86
C PRO A 4 -19.60 11.88 20.92
N ARG A 5 -19.84 12.02 19.62
CA ARG A 5 -18.82 11.82 18.56
C ARG A 5 -17.87 13.02 18.52
N THR A 6 -16.60 12.76 18.25
CA THR A 6 -15.59 13.82 18.12
C THR A 6 -15.64 14.48 16.73
N LYS A 7 -15.23 15.74 16.59
CA LYS A 7 -15.16 16.46 15.29
C LYS A 7 -14.32 15.71 14.24
N ARG A 8 -13.37 14.87 14.67
CA ARG A 8 -12.56 14.02 13.79
C ARG A 8 -13.36 12.86 13.20
N GLU A 9 -14.24 12.26 14.00
CA GLU A 9 -15.13 11.18 13.58
C GLU A 9 -16.19 11.68 12.60
N GLU A 10 -16.73 12.88 12.83
CA GLU A 10 -17.65 13.52 11.88
C GLU A 10 -17.00 13.72 10.50
N ARG A 11 -15.77 14.28 10.45
CA ARG A 11 -15.02 14.43 9.19
C ARG A 11 -14.73 13.10 8.51
N MET A 12 -14.41 12.05 9.28
CA MET A 12 -14.20 10.71 8.73
C MET A 12 -15.49 10.14 8.13
N LEU A 13 -16.64 10.34 8.77
CA LEU A 13 -17.94 9.90 8.26
C LEU A 13 -18.35 10.66 7.00
N THR A 14 -18.11 11.98 6.93
CA THR A 14 -18.37 12.76 5.69
C THR A 14 -17.50 12.27 4.52
N ALA A 15 -16.24 11.90 4.79
CA ALA A 15 -15.36 11.33 3.77
C ALA A 15 -15.77 9.91 3.34
N VAL A 16 -16.42 9.14 4.22
CA VAL A 16 -17.02 7.83 3.89
C VAL A 16 -18.25 8.00 3.00
N GLN A 17 -19.04 9.04 3.26
CA GLN A 17 -20.26 9.36 2.51
C GLN A 17 -19.99 10.08 1.18
N ALA A 18 -18.78 10.61 0.98
CA ALA A 18 -18.39 11.22 -0.28
C ALA A 18 -18.46 10.19 -1.43
N GLU A 19 -19.05 10.61 -2.55
CA GLU A 19 -19.19 9.78 -3.73
C GLU A 19 -17.83 9.29 -4.22
N VAL A 20 -17.77 8.00 -4.55
CA VAL A 20 -16.59 7.43 -5.18
C VAL A 20 -16.55 7.98 -6.61
N PRO A 21 -15.44 8.60 -7.06
CA PRO A 21 -15.37 9.15 -8.41
C PRO A 21 -15.71 8.07 -9.44
N GLY A 22 -16.60 8.36 -10.39
CA GLY A 22 -17.15 7.35 -11.33
C GLY A 22 -16.10 6.51 -12.08
N ARG A 23 -14.88 7.05 -12.27
CA ARG A 23 -13.73 6.34 -12.85
C ARG A 23 -13.29 5.10 -12.03
N TYR A 24 -13.64 5.02 -10.75
CA TYR A 24 -13.33 3.91 -9.84
C TYR A 24 -14.57 3.13 -9.39
N ALA A 25 -15.74 3.44 -9.96
CA ALA A 25 -16.97 2.68 -9.73
C ALA A 25 -16.82 1.23 -10.21
N THR A 26 -16.00 0.99 -11.23
CA THR A 26 -15.75 -0.36 -11.77
C THR A 26 -14.53 -1.04 -11.17
N ARG A 27 -14.59 -2.38 -11.07
CA ARG A 27 -13.51 -3.24 -10.60
C ARG A 27 -12.24 -3.10 -11.42
N ARG A 28 -12.37 -2.82 -12.73
CA ARG A 28 -11.23 -2.57 -13.62
C ARG A 28 -10.48 -1.31 -13.21
N GLY A 29 -11.20 -0.22 -12.92
CA GLY A 29 -10.60 1.03 -12.42
C GLY A 29 -9.84 0.84 -11.11
N ARG A 30 -10.44 0.14 -10.14
CA ARG A 30 -9.80 -0.15 -8.84
C ARG A 30 -8.57 -1.06 -8.97
N ARG A 31 -8.64 -2.10 -9.80
CA ARG A 31 -7.49 -2.99 -10.06
C ARG A 31 -6.33 -2.28 -10.75
N ASN A 32 -6.61 -1.36 -11.67
CA ASN A 32 -5.57 -0.53 -12.29
C ASN A 32 -4.91 0.40 -11.26
N LEU A 33 -5.68 0.94 -10.32
CA LEU A 33 -5.12 1.72 -9.22
C LEU A 33 -4.19 0.88 -8.34
N VAL A 34 -4.59 -0.36 -8.01
CA VAL A 34 -3.73 -1.32 -7.27
C VAL A 34 -2.46 -1.63 -8.04
N ARG A 35 -2.56 -1.89 -9.35
CA ARG A 35 -1.38 -2.11 -10.21
C ARG A 35 -0.44 -0.90 -10.20
N ALA A 36 -0.98 0.32 -10.27
CA ALA A 36 -0.18 1.54 -10.16
C ALA A 36 0.51 1.65 -8.79
N GLY A 37 -0.18 1.27 -7.71
CA GLY A 37 0.40 1.23 -6.36
C GLY A 37 1.53 0.21 -6.25
N ILE A 38 1.36 -0.99 -6.82
CA ILE A 38 2.41 -2.02 -6.89
C ILE A 38 3.60 -1.52 -7.70
N ALA A 39 3.37 -0.84 -8.84
CA ALA A 39 4.44 -0.26 -9.64
C ALA A 39 5.22 0.82 -8.88
N CYS A 40 4.55 1.66 -8.09
CA CYS A 40 5.21 2.63 -7.22
C CYS A 40 6.05 1.93 -6.13
N LEU A 41 5.53 0.86 -5.52
CA LEU A 41 6.27 0.07 -4.54
C LEU A 41 7.51 -0.60 -5.16
N ALA A 42 7.40 -1.07 -6.40
CA ALA A 42 8.51 -1.67 -7.12
C ALA A 42 9.71 -0.73 -7.29
N LEU A 43 9.49 0.59 -7.38
CA LEU A 43 10.58 1.56 -7.45
C LEU A 43 11.52 1.50 -6.24
N PHE A 44 10.99 1.30 -5.03
CA PHE A 44 11.82 1.15 -3.83
C PHE A 44 12.68 -0.12 -3.87
N TYR A 45 12.18 -1.20 -4.47
CA TYR A 45 12.96 -2.43 -4.67
C TYR A 45 13.99 -2.27 -5.79
N VAL A 46 13.72 -1.46 -6.82
CA VAL A 46 14.74 -1.09 -7.82
C VAL A 46 15.90 -0.37 -7.14
N SER A 47 15.62 0.59 -6.24
CA SER A 47 16.65 1.26 -5.43
C SER A 47 17.48 0.26 -4.62
N ALA A 48 16.82 -0.70 -3.96
CA ALA A 48 17.51 -1.75 -3.21
C ALA A 48 18.45 -2.59 -4.09
N VAL A 49 17.99 -3.02 -5.29
CA VAL A 49 18.81 -3.77 -6.25
C VAL A 49 19.99 -2.93 -6.74
N VAL A 50 19.78 -1.63 -7.01
CA VAL A 50 20.85 -0.70 -7.39
C VAL A 50 21.90 -0.60 -6.29
N CYS A 51 21.49 -0.50 -5.02
CA CYS A 51 22.44 -0.51 -3.90
C CYS A 51 23.23 -1.83 -3.81
N TRP A 52 22.58 -2.98 -4.03
CA TRP A 52 23.29 -4.27 -4.04
C TRP A 52 24.32 -4.37 -5.18
N ALA A 53 24.03 -3.80 -6.35
CA ALA A 53 24.88 -3.93 -7.52
C ALA A 53 26.02 -2.89 -7.61
N LEU A 54 25.77 -1.65 -7.15
CA LEU A 54 26.61 -0.50 -7.47
C LEU A 54 27.21 0.19 -6.23
N ALA A 55 26.79 -0.13 -5.01
CA ALA A 55 27.33 0.52 -3.83
C ALA A 55 28.77 0.04 -3.51
N PRO A 56 29.68 0.94 -3.08
CA PRO A 56 29.53 2.39 -2.96
C PRO A 56 29.79 3.12 -4.30
N SER A 57 28.82 3.94 -4.76
CA SER A 57 28.94 4.76 -5.97
C SER A 57 28.00 5.97 -5.89
N ASP A 58 28.44 7.14 -6.35
CA ASP A 58 27.60 8.34 -6.45
C ASP A 58 26.40 8.11 -7.38
N THR A 59 26.57 7.31 -8.43
CA THR A 59 25.47 6.91 -9.32
C THR A 59 24.41 6.12 -8.56
N ALA A 60 24.80 5.21 -7.68
CA ALA A 60 23.85 4.45 -6.86
C ALA A 60 23.06 5.38 -5.93
N MET A 61 23.73 6.39 -5.37
CA MET A 61 23.08 7.40 -4.53
C MET A 61 22.02 8.19 -5.30
N TYR A 62 22.37 8.79 -6.45
CA TYR A 62 21.43 9.60 -7.24
C TYR A 62 20.23 8.78 -7.74
N VAL A 63 20.47 7.56 -8.21
CA VAL A 63 19.40 6.67 -8.70
C VAL A 63 18.47 6.26 -7.57
N THR A 64 19.00 5.89 -6.40
CA THR A 64 18.20 5.53 -5.23
C THR A 64 17.30 6.69 -4.79
N PHE A 65 17.86 7.90 -4.66
CA PHE A 65 17.07 9.07 -4.28
C PHE A 65 16.01 9.43 -5.32
N ALA A 66 16.31 9.31 -6.62
CA ALA A 66 15.35 9.56 -7.68
C ALA A 66 14.20 8.54 -7.67
N CYS A 67 14.52 7.25 -7.55
CA CYS A 67 13.54 6.16 -7.50
C CYS A 67 12.66 6.26 -6.25
N ASP A 68 13.25 6.45 -5.07
CA ASP A 68 12.51 6.55 -3.81
C ASP A 68 11.68 7.83 -3.75
N GLY A 69 12.23 8.96 -4.22
CA GLY A 69 11.51 10.23 -4.29
C GLY A 69 10.29 10.12 -5.22
N LEU A 70 10.47 9.55 -6.42
CA LEU A 70 9.36 9.32 -7.35
C LEU A 70 8.34 8.32 -6.78
N GLY A 71 8.81 7.23 -6.18
CA GLY A 71 7.97 6.21 -5.55
C GLY A 71 7.14 6.79 -4.40
N LEU A 72 7.70 7.72 -3.62
CA LEU A 72 7.02 8.34 -2.49
C LEU A 72 5.99 9.38 -2.95
N LEU A 73 6.33 10.22 -3.93
CA LEU A 73 5.40 11.20 -4.50
C LEU A 73 4.24 10.52 -5.25
N ALA A 74 4.55 9.63 -6.19
CA ALA A 74 3.54 8.92 -6.97
C ALA A 74 2.74 7.94 -6.08
N GLY A 75 3.43 7.21 -5.20
CA GLY A 75 2.82 6.29 -4.25
C GLY A 75 1.90 6.99 -3.26
N GLY A 76 2.32 8.13 -2.71
CA GLY A 76 1.49 8.95 -1.82
C GLY A 76 0.19 9.39 -2.50
N PHE A 77 0.26 9.84 -3.75
CA PHE A 77 -0.92 10.19 -4.54
C PHE A 77 -1.83 8.97 -4.80
N VAL A 78 -1.26 7.85 -5.26
CA VAL A 78 -2.02 6.63 -5.57
C VAL A 78 -2.68 6.04 -4.33
N LEU A 79 -1.95 5.91 -3.22
CA LEU A 79 -2.46 5.43 -1.95
C LEU A 79 -3.53 6.37 -1.39
N GLY A 80 -3.35 7.69 -1.53
CA GLY A 80 -4.39 8.67 -1.17
C GLY A 80 -5.69 8.43 -1.92
N ARG A 81 -5.62 8.16 -3.24
CA ARG A 81 -6.79 7.80 -4.05
C ARG A 81 -7.41 6.47 -3.61
N MET A 82 -6.61 5.48 -3.23
CA MET A 82 -7.13 4.22 -2.68
C MET A 82 -7.90 4.42 -1.37
N VAL A 83 -7.43 5.30 -0.48
CA VAL A 83 -8.14 5.65 0.75
C VAL A 83 -9.52 6.24 0.43
N VAL A 84 -9.61 7.13 -0.56
CA VAL A 84 -10.89 7.71 -1.01
C VAL A 84 -11.80 6.62 -1.60
N VAL A 85 -11.29 5.78 -2.48
CA VAL A 85 -12.07 4.71 -3.14
C VAL A 85 -12.58 3.69 -2.12
N THR A 86 -11.77 3.35 -1.12
CA THR A 86 -12.16 2.42 -0.04
C THR A 86 -13.00 3.10 1.05
N ARG A 87 -13.38 4.38 0.85
CA ARG A 87 -14.15 5.19 1.81
C ARG A 87 -13.52 5.21 3.21
N GLY A 88 -12.20 5.08 3.29
CA GLY A 88 -11.49 5.01 4.56
C GLY A 88 -11.82 3.80 5.44
N THR A 89 -12.52 2.77 4.96
CA THR A 89 -12.94 1.60 5.76
C THR A 89 -11.77 0.90 6.47
N THR A 90 -10.58 0.91 5.86
CA THR A 90 -9.34 0.40 6.48
C THR A 90 -8.84 1.23 7.66
N ARG A 91 -9.22 2.52 7.73
CA ARG A 91 -8.79 3.47 8.76
C ARG A 91 -9.88 3.84 9.76
N LEU A 92 -11.13 3.40 9.55
CA LEU A 92 -12.21 3.67 10.49
C LEU A 92 -12.03 2.86 11.79
N PRO A 93 -12.33 3.47 12.94
CA PRO A 93 -12.49 2.75 14.21
C PRO A 93 -13.54 1.65 14.10
N ASP A 94 -13.31 0.50 14.74
CA ASP A 94 -14.19 -0.67 14.62
C ASP A 94 -15.62 -0.41 15.14
N HIS A 95 -15.79 0.52 16.09
CA HIS A 95 -17.11 0.91 16.60
C HIS A 95 -17.96 1.73 15.62
N LEU A 96 -17.37 2.21 14.53
CA LEU A 96 -18.08 2.92 13.45
C LEU A 96 -18.37 2.01 12.25
N LEU A 97 -17.88 0.77 12.26
CA LEU A 97 -18.06 -0.19 11.19
C LEU A 97 -19.23 -1.12 11.51
N ASP A 98 -20.03 -1.44 10.49
CA ASP A 98 -21.00 -2.53 10.57
C ASP A 98 -20.28 -3.90 10.69
N GLU A 99 -20.95 -4.93 11.19
CA GLU A 99 -20.38 -6.27 11.40
C GLU A 99 -19.75 -6.83 10.11
N ARG A 100 -20.41 -6.58 8.97
CA ARG A 100 -19.91 -6.97 7.65
C ARG A 100 -18.61 -6.25 7.29
N GLN A 101 -18.55 -4.93 7.52
CA GLN A 101 -17.37 -4.13 7.20
C GLN A 101 -16.19 -4.45 8.14
N ALA A 102 -16.46 -4.71 9.43
CA ALA A 102 -15.46 -5.15 10.39
C ALA A 102 -14.86 -6.52 9.99
N ALA A 103 -15.70 -7.47 9.56
CA ALA A 103 -15.23 -8.77 9.08
C ALA A 103 -14.38 -8.66 7.80
N GLU A 104 -14.77 -7.79 6.86
CA GLU A 104 -13.98 -7.52 5.65
C GLU A 104 -12.62 -6.89 5.96
N LYS A 105 -12.58 -5.90 6.86
CA LYS A 105 -11.34 -5.29 7.34
C LYS A 105 -10.42 -6.34 7.97
N LEU A 106 -10.94 -7.22 8.83
CA LEU A 106 -10.16 -8.29 9.46
C LEU A 106 -9.63 -9.30 8.43
N ARG A 107 -10.44 -9.66 7.42
CA ARG A 107 -9.99 -10.52 6.31
C ARG A 107 -8.89 -9.86 5.48
N ALA A 108 -8.97 -8.55 5.25
CA ALA A 108 -7.92 -7.80 4.57
C ALA A 108 -6.63 -7.78 5.38
N HIS A 109 -6.70 -7.49 6.69
CA HIS A 109 -5.54 -7.49 7.59
C HIS A 109 -4.89 -8.87 7.73
N SER A 110 -5.67 -9.94 7.89
CA SER A 110 -5.13 -11.30 7.96
C SER A 110 -4.45 -11.72 6.66
N THR A 111 -5.02 -11.36 5.50
CA THR A 111 -4.39 -11.60 4.20
C THR A 111 -3.10 -10.79 4.06
N ALA A 112 -3.14 -9.50 4.43
CA ALA A 112 -1.96 -8.64 4.44
C ALA A 112 -0.86 -9.20 5.35
N HIS A 113 -1.19 -9.70 6.53
CA HIS A 113 -0.23 -10.31 7.44
C HIS A 113 0.46 -11.54 6.83
N ARG A 114 -0.30 -12.42 6.17
CA ARG A 114 0.29 -13.57 5.44
C ARG A 114 1.24 -13.11 4.34
N LEU A 115 0.88 -12.07 3.60
CA LEU A 115 1.76 -11.47 2.58
C LEU A 115 3.00 -10.82 3.21
N THR A 116 2.87 -10.16 4.37
CA THR A 116 4.01 -9.64 5.12
C THR A 116 4.99 -10.74 5.49
N VAL A 117 4.51 -11.86 6.03
CA VAL A 117 5.37 -13.00 6.37
C VAL A 117 6.10 -13.52 5.13
N LEU A 118 5.39 -13.69 4.01
CA LEU A 118 6.00 -14.10 2.74
C LEU A 118 7.08 -13.11 2.28
N LEU A 119 6.81 -11.80 2.34
CA LEU A 119 7.77 -10.76 1.96
C LEU A 119 9.00 -10.75 2.86
N LEU A 120 8.83 -10.99 4.16
CA LEU A 120 9.94 -11.10 5.10
C LEU A 120 10.84 -12.29 4.76
N PHE A 121 10.26 -13.44 4.41
CA PHE A 121 11.04 -14.59 3.93
C PHE A 121 11.77 -14.27 2.62
N VAL A 122 11.09 -13.68 1.63
CA VAL A 122 11.70 -13.28 0.35
C VAL A 122 12.87 -12.31 0.57
N ALA A 123 12.69 -11.33 1.45
CA ALA A 123 13.75 -10.39 1.79
C ALA A 123 14.92 -11.05 2.52
N LEU A 124 14.65 -11.93 3.48
CA LEU A 124 15.68 -12.68 4.19
C LEU A 124 16.53 -13.50 3.20
N PHE A 125 15.88 -14.28 2.32
CA PHE A 125 16.59 -15.05 1.30
C PHE A 125 17.33 -14.18 0.30
N GLY A 126 16.76 -13.03 -0.09
CA GLY A 126 17.42 -12.07 -0.98
C GLY A 126 18.68 -11.46 -0.37
N ILE A 127 18.61 -11.08 0.91
CA ILE A 127 19.77 -10.56 1.66
C ILE A 127 20.83 -11.65 1.82
N GLU A 128 20.45 -12.86 2.23
CA GLU A 128 21.38 -14.01 2.35
C GLU A 128 22.10 -14.30 1.03
N LEU A 129 21.37 -14.27 -0.09
CA LEU A 129 21.97 -14.48 -1.41
C LEU A 129 22.91 -13.32 -1.79
N GLY A 130 22.52 -12.07 -1.50
CA GLY A 130 23.35 -10.89 -1.73
C GLY A 130 24.63 -10.89 -0.88
N MET A 131 24.57 -11.34 0.37
CA MET A 131 25.74 -11.42 1.25
C MET A 131 26.80 -12.43 0.79
N ARG A 132 26.43 -13.41 -0.05
CA ARG A 132 27.38 -14.36 -0.66
C ARG A 132 28.17 -13.78 -1.82
N SER A 133 27.83 -12.58 -2.29
CA SER A 133 28.53 -11.90 -3.37
C SER A 133 29.60 -10.94 -2.81
N ASP A 134 30.68 -10.69 -3.58
CA ASP A 134 31.81 -9.82 -3.21
C ASP A 134 31.46 -8.31 -3.14
N VAL A 135 30.24 -7.98 -2.70
CA VAL A 135 29.71 -6.61 -2.67
C VAL A 135 30.39 -5.81 -1.55
N ARG A 136 30.92 -4.64 -1.92
CA ARG A 136 31.78 -3.80 -1.07
C ARG A 136 31.06 -3.04 0.04
N SER A 137 29.73 -2.96 0.03
CA SER A 137 28.96 -2.31 1.10
C SER A 137 27.54 -2.88 1.25
N PRO A 138 27.37 -3.99 1.99
CA PRO A 138 26.06 -4.61 2.20
C PRO A 138 25.11 -3.75 3.04
N SER A 139 25.63 -2.86 3.88
CA SER A 139 24.84 -2.10 4.86
C SER A 139 23.84 -1.16 4.21
N ALA A 140 24.25 -0.40 3.19
CA ALA A 140 23.34 0.49 2.46
C ALA A 140 22.19 -0.28 1.79
N ALA A 141 22.53 -1.39 1.13
CA ALA A 141 21.55 -2.22 0.44
C ALA A 141 20.54 -2.85 1.40
N VAL A 142 20.99 -3.31 2.58
CA VAL A 142 20.11 -3.83 3.64
C VAL A 142 19.18 -2.73 4.17
N VAL A 143 19.69 -1.52 4.43
CA VAL A 143 18.88 -0.40 4.92
C VAL A 143 17.79 0.01 3.91
N VAL A 144 18.16 0.13 2.63
CA VAL A 144 17.20 0.48 1.57
C VAL A 144 16.17 -0.64 1.38
N THR A 145 16.58 -1.90 1.42
CA THR A 145 15.67 -3.07 1.37
C THR A 145 14.67 -3.03 2.55
N PHE A 146 15.15 -2.72 3.75
CA PHE A 146 14.30 -2.59 4.93
C PHE A 146 13.29 -1.44 4.79
N GLY A 147 13.72 -0.29 4.28
CA GLY A 147 12.83 0.83 3.97
C GLY A 147 11.73 0.45 2.98
N ALA A 148 12.09 -0.23 1.88
CA ALA A 148 11.15 -0.73 0.89
C ALA A 148 10.11 -1.69 1.51
N LEU A 149 10.56 -2.62 2.36
CA LEU A 149 9.68 -3.53 3.09
C LEU A 149 8.71 -2.79 4.00
N LEU A 150 9.20 -1.81 4.78
CA LEU A 150 8.38 -1.05 5.72
C LEU A 150 7.23 -0.34 4.98
N VAL A 151 7.54 0.35 3.89
CA VAL A 151 6.53 1.03 3.06
C VAL A 151 5.56 0.03 2.44
N THR A 152 6.06 -1.11 1.96
CA THR A 152 5.23 -2.18 1.37
C THR A 152 4.25 -2.75 2.40
N VAL A 153 4.75 -3.15 3.58
CA VAL A 153 3.95 -3.76 4.65
C VAL A 153 2.90 -2.80 5.18
N ALA A 154 3.24 -1.52 5.35
CA ALA A 154 2.29 -0.49 5.76
C ALA A 154 1.15 -0.30 4.73
N SER A 155 1.44 -0.53 3.44
CA SER A 155 0.48 -0.32 2.34
C SER A 155 -0.37 -1.55 2.02
N LEU A 156 0.05 -2.75 2.44
CA LEU A 156 -0.60 -4.02 2.08
C LEU A 156 -2.10 -4.11 2.43
N PRO A 157 -2.57 -3.73 3.63
CA PRO A 157 -4.00 -3.83 3.96
C PRO A 157 -4.87 -3.01 3.00
N LEU A 158 -4.39 -1.83 2.60
CA LEU A 158 -5.07 -0.93 1.68
C LEU A 158 -5.07 -1.47 0.24
N LEU A 159 -3.97 -2.06 -0.21
CA LEU A 159 -3.90 -2.71 -1.52
C LEU A 159 -4.86 -3.90 -1.59
N VAL A 160 -4.87 -4.75 -0.55
CA VAL A 160 -5.74 -5.92 -0.47
C VAL A 160 -7.21 -5.52 -0.42
N SER A 161 -7.57 -4.52 0.39
CA SER A 161 -8.96 -4.05 0.47
C SER A 161 -9.43 -3.45 -0.86
N THR A 162 -8.62 -2.60 -1.48
CA THR A 162 -8.93 -1.97 -2.78
C THR A 162 -9.09 -3.02 -3.89
N TRP A 163 -8.25 -4.06 -3.89
CA TRP A 163 -8.32 -5.13 -4.88
C TRP A 163 -9.57 -6.01 -4.73
N ARG A 164 -10.03 -6.21 -3.49
CA ARG A 164 -11.15 -7.10 -3.16
C ARG A 164 -12.52 -6.42 -3.20
N MET A 165 -12.57 -5.09 -3.22
CA MET A 165 -13.81 -4.33 -3.15
C MET A 165 -14.80 -4.74 -4.28
N PRO A 166 -16.02 -5.21 -3.93
CA PRO A 166 -17.05 -5.58 -4.90
C PRO A 166 -17.46 -4.41 -5.78
N ASP A 167 -18.02 -4.68 -6.96
CA ASP A 167 -18.68 -3.63 -7.73
C ASP A 167 -19.98 -3.22 -7.02
N PRO A 168 -20.32 -1.91 -7.04
CA PRO A 168 -21.63 -1.47 -6.57
C PRO A 168 -22.71 -2.16 -7.40
N VAL A 169 -23.81 -2.55 -6.75
CA VAL A 169 -24.99 -3.06 -7.45
C VAL A 169 -25.48 -1.92 -8.36
N PRO A 170 -25.76 -2.17 -9.66
CA PRO A 170 -26.36 -1.15 -10.52
C PRO A 170 -27.66 -0.65 -9.88
N ASP A 171 -27.86 0.67 -9.84
CA ASP A 171 -29.14 1.22 -9.41
C ASP A 171 -30.21 0.79 -10.43
N GLU A 172 -31.37 0.35 -9.94
CA GLU A 172 -32.45 -0.23 -10.76
C GLU A 172 -33.02 0.76 -11.81
N ASP A 173 -32.66 2.04 -11.72
CA ASP A 173 -33.09 3.11 -12.62
C ASP A 173 -32.27 3.22 -13.93
N ASP A 174 -31.19 2.43 -14.08
CA ASP A 174 -30.31 2.43 -15.27
C ASP A 174 -30.54 1.22 -16.24
N ALA A 175 -31.66 0.50 -16.12
CA ALA A 175 -32.01 -0.69 -16.92
C ALA A 175 -33.11 -0.46 -17.96
#